data_AF-A0A0D2PHM7-F1
#
_entry.id   AF-A0A0D2PHM7-F1
#
_cell.length_a   1.000
_cell.length_b   1.000
_cell.length_c   1.000
_cell.angle_alpha   90.00
_cell.angle_beta   90.00
_cell.angle_gamma   90.00
#
_symmetry.space_group_name_H-M   'P 1'
#
loop_
_entity.id
_entity.type
_entity.pdbx_description
1 polymer ?
#
loop_
_entity_poly.entity_id
_entity_poly.type
_entity_poly.pdbx_seq_one_letter_code
_entity_poly.pdbx_strand_id
1 'polypeptide(L)'
;MVADKGKKVKLTEKGEEENSEQIDKDLVLSIEKLQEIQDELEKINEEASEEVLEVEQKYNEVRRPVYDTRKDIIKKIPDFWLTAFLSHPALGDLLTEEDQEIFKHITSLEVEDFKDLKSGYSITFNFNPNPYFEDSKLTKTFTFHDEGTKITATQIKWKEGMGLPNGVNHEKKGYKRQLAEESFFTWFTDAHQKDDMDEIHDEHYR
;
A
#
# COMPACT_ATOMS: atom_id res chain seq x y z
N MET A 1 -31.25 57.17 58.80
CA MET A 1 -31.54 55.73 58.72
C MET A 1 -30.99 55.23 57.39
N VAL A 2 -29.93 54.42 57.41
CA VAL A 2 -29.21 53.95 56.22
C VAL A 2 -29.68 52.54 55.90
N ALA A 3 -30.21 52.31 54.70
CA ALA A 3 -30.64 50.99 54.23
C ALA A 3 -29.88 50.58 52.95
N ASP A 4 -29.04 49.57 53.14
CA ASP A 4 -28.87 48.37 52.32
C ASP A 4 -28.90 48.50 50.78
N LYS A 5 -27.70 48.55 50.17
CA LYS A 5 -27.47 48.34 48.73
C LYS A 5 -26.27 47.40 48.46
N GLY A 6 -26.00 46.44 49.34
CA GLY A 6 -24.83 45.56 49.23
C GLY A 6 -25.06 44.16 48.68
N LYS A 7 -26.31 43.72 48.43
CA LYS A 7 -26.62 42.27 48.39
C LYS A 7 -27.09 41.69 47.05
N LYS A 8 -27.21 42.47 45.97
CA LYS A 8 -27.79 41.98 44.70
C LYS A 8 -26.81 41.58 43.58
N VAL A 9 -25.55 42.02 43.61
CA VAL A 9 -24.59 41.74 42.51
C VAL A 9 -23.85 40.40 42.70
N LYS A 10 -23.63 39.98 43.95
CA LYS A 10 -22.85 38.76 44.28
C LYS A 10 -23.61 37.43 44.10
N LEU A 11 -24.91 37.48 43.85
CA LEU A 11 -25.78 36.31 43.70
C LEU A 11 -25.99 35.90 42.24
N THR A 12 -25.84 36.84 41.29
CA THR A 12 -25.98 36.59 39.86
C THR A 12 -24.71 36.00 39.25
N GLU A 13 -23.53 36.55 39.59
CA GLU A 13 -22.24 35.99 39.15
C GLU A 13 -22.01 34.56 39.67
N LYS A 14 -22.42 34.30 40.91
CA LYS A 14 -22.28 32.97 41.52
C LYS A 14 -23.20 31.91 40.90
N GLY A 15 -24.39 32.31 40.43
CA GLY A 15 -25.32 31.41 39.73
C GLY A 15 -24.90 31.15 38.28
N GLU A 16 -24.20 32.08 37.64
CA GLU A 16 -23.64 31.91 36.30
C GLU A 16 -22.37 31.04 36.32
N GLU A 17 -21.50 31.20 37.31
CA GLU A 17 -20.33 30.32 37.55
C GLU A 17 -20.76 28.89 37.90
N GLU A 18 -21.71 28.70 38.84
CA GLU A 18 -22.21 27.37 39.21
C GLU A 18 -22.93 26.66 38.03
N ASN A 19 -23.63 27.41 37.16
CA ASN A 19 -24.26 26.87 35.96
C ASN A 19 -23.22 26.53 34.87
N SER A 20 -22.19 27.36 34.69
CA SER A 20 -21.07 27.09 33.78
C SER A 20 -20.28 25.85 34.20
N GLU A 21 -20.00 25.67 35.50
CA GLU A 21 -19.33 24.47 36.03
C GLU A 21 -20.18 23.21 35.89
N GLN A 22 -21.51 23.32 35.99
CA GLN A 22 -22.41 22.19 35.77
C GLN A 22 -22.47 21.79 34.29
N ILE A 23 -22.53 22.77 33.39
CA ILE A 23 -22.49 22.53 31.93
C ILE A 23 -21.17 21.86 31.53
N ASP A 24 -20.05 22.26 32.13
CA ASP A 24 -18.73 21.67 31.87
C ASP A 24 -18.67 20.19 32.31
N LYS A 25 -19.23 19.86 33.49
CA LYS A 25 -19.34 18.46 33.96
C LYS A 25 -20.25 17.61 33.08
N ASP A 26 -21.40 18.15 32.67
CA ASP A 26 -22.34 17.43 31.80
C ASP A 26 -21.75 17.21 30.40
N LEU A 27 -20.93 18.15 29.91
CA LEU A 27 -20.17 18.02 28.66
C LEU A 27 -19.12 16.92 28.77
N VAL A 28 -18.32 16.90 29.84
CA VAL A 28 -17.33 15.84 30.08
C VAL A 28 -17.99 14.46 30.14
N LEU A 29 -19.09 14.31 30.90
CA LEU A 29 -19.85 13.07 30.97
C LEU A 29 -20.43 12.63 29.62
N SER A 30 -20.79 13.59 28.75
CA SER A 30 -21.29 13.29 27.41
C SER A 30 -20.16 12.83 26.48
N ILE A 31 -18.96 13.40 26.61
CA ILE A 31 -17.76 12.98 25.86
C ILE A 31 -17.32 11.57 26.30
N GLU A 32 -17.32 11.28 27.60
CA GLU A 32 -17.01 9.93 28.11
C GLU A 32 -17.95 8.87 27.53
N LYS A 33 -19.27 9.13 27.54
CA LYS A 33 -20.25 8.23 26.91
C LYS A 33 -20.06 8.09 25.41
N LEU A 34 -19.66 9.16 24.73
CA LEU A 34 -19.36 9.09 23.30
C LEU A 34 -18.12 8.21 23.05
N GLN A 35 -17.10 8.29 23.90
CA GLN A 35 -15.93 7.41 23.82
C GLN A 35 -16.32 5.94 24.02
N GLU A 36 -17.16 5.62 25.02
CA GLU A 36 -17.66 4.25 25.22
C GLU A 36 -18.36 3.71 23.97
N ILE A 37 -19.18 4.53 23.30
CA ILE A 37 -19.85 4.14 22.04
C ILE A 37 -18.83 3.94 20.90
N GLN A 38 -17.78 4.77 20.84
CA GLN A 38 -16.72 4.61 19.83
C GLN A 38 -15.94 3.31 20.05
N ASP A 39 -15.64 2.96 21.30
CA ASP A 39 -14.99 1.69 21.64
C ASP A 39 -15.88 0.48 21.27
N GLU A 40 -17.20 0.57 21.48
CA GLU A 40 -18.15 -0.46 21.03
C GLU A 40 -18.20 -0.59 19.50
N LEU A 41 -18.16 0.53 18.78
CA LEU A 41 -18.12 0.54 17.31
C LEU A 41 -16.82 -0.05 16.77
N GLU A 42 -15.67 0.25 17.40
CA GLU A 42 -14.38 -0.33 17.04
C GLU A 42 -14.39 -1.85 17.19
N LYS A 43 -14.94 -2.36 18.30
CA LYS A 43 -15.11 -3.80 18.51
C LYS A 43 -15.97 -4.47 17.45
N ILE A 44 -17.11 -3.86 17.08
CA ILE A 44 -17.98 -4.39 16.01
C ILE A 44 -17.23 -4.40 14.66
N ASN A 45 -16.45 -3.36 14.38
CA ASN A 45 -15.66 -3.29 13.15
C ASN A 45 -14.54 -4.34 13.13
N GLU A 46 -13.92 -4.65 14.28
CA GLU A 46 -12.93 -5.70 14.42
C GLU A 46 -13.54 -7.08 14.16
N GLU A 47 -14.68 -7.40 14.77
CA GLU A 47 -15.42 -8.66 14.53
C GLU A 47 -15.82 -8.81 13.05
N ALA A 48 -16.37 -7.77 12.42
CA ALA A 48 -16.69 -7.79 11.00
C ALA A 48 -15.44 -7.98 10.12
N SER A 49 -14.33 -7.37 10.53
CA SER A 49 -13.02 -7.50 9.90
C SER A 49 -12.46 -8.92 9.96
N GLU A 50 -12.69 -9.64 11.05
CA GLU A 50 -12.29 -11.04 11.21
C GLU A 50 -13.15 -11.95 10.32
N GLU A 51 -14.47 -11.77 10.29
CA GLU A 51 -15.35 -12.56 9.43
C GLU A 51 -15.01 -12.42 7.94
N VAL A 52 -14.70 -11.21 7.48
CA VAL A 52 -14.23 -10.99 6.10
C VAL A 52 -12.94 -11.75 5.83
N LEU A 53 -11.98 -11.70 6.76
CA LEU A 53 -10.70 -12.39 6.63
C LEU A 53 -10.89 -13.93 6.53
N GLU A 54 -11.77 -14.51 7.35
CA GLU A 54 -12.07 -15.95 7.28
C GLU A 54 -12.67 -16.36 5.93
N VAL A 55 -13.59 -15.54 5.40
CA VAL A 55 -14.20 -15.77 4.08
C VAL A 55 -13.14 -15.72 2.99
N GLU A 56 -12.29 -14.71 2.99
CA GLU A 56 -11.24 -14.57 1.99
C GLU A 56 -10.21 -15.71 2.06
N GLN A 57 -9.77 -16.11 3.26
CA GLN A 57 -8.87 -17.26 3.46
C GLN A 57 -9.45 -18.54 2.87
N LYS A 58 -10.72 -18.83 3.18
CA LYS A 58 -11.44 -19.99 2.64
C LYS A 58 -11.47 -19.98 1.11
N TYR A 59 -11.77 -18.83 0.49
CA TYR A 59 -11.84 -18.75 -0.97
C TYR A 59 -10.47 -18.77 -1.63
N ASN A 60 -9.41 -18.32 -0.96
CA ASN A 60 -8.04 -18.44 -1.47
C ASN A 60 -7.60 -19.92 -1.53
N GLU A 61 -7.92 -20.73 -0.54
CA GLU A 61 -7.68 -22.19 -0.59
C GLU A 61 -8.43 -22.85 -1.74
N VAL A 62 -9.69 -22.46 -1.99
CA VAL A 62 -10.50 -22.99 -3.10
C VAL A 62 -9.99 -22.53 -4.47
N ARG A 63 -9.48 -21.29 -4.57
CA ARG A 63 -8.91 -20.74 -5.83
C ARG A 63 -7.58 -21.37 -6.19
N ARG A 64 -6.76 -21.73 -5.21
CA ARG A 64 -5.41 -22.27 -5.42
C ARG A 64 -5.34 -23.43 -6.42
N PRO A 65 -6.09 -24.54 -6.29
CA PRO A 65 -6.02 -25.64 -7.26
C PRO A 65 -6.48 -25.22 -8.67
N VAL A 66 -7.39 -24.25 -8.77
CA VAL A 66 -7.82 -23.69 -10.07
C VAL A 66 -6.70 -22.87 -10.70
N TYR A 67 -5.99 -22.04 -9.91
CA TYR A 67 -4.83 -21.30 -10.38
C TYR A 67 -3.67 -22.21 -10.79
N ASP A 68 -3.41 -23.28 -10.05
CA ASP A 68 -2.38 -24.28 -10.40
C ASP A 68 -2.72 -24.97 -11.73
N THR A 69 -3.98 -25.38 -11.90
CA THR A 69 -4.46 -25.97 -13.17
C THR A 69 -4.32 -24.98 -14.33
N ARG A 70 -4.70 -23.71 -14.11
CA ARG A 70 -4.56 -22.65 -15.12
C ARG A 70 -3.09 -22.43 -15.48
N LYS A 71 -2.19 -22.40 -14.50
CA LYS A 71 -0.74 -22.23 -14.70
C LYS A 71 -0.18 -23.32 -15.61
N ASP A 72 -0.57 -24.57 -15.42
CA ASP A 72 -0.08 -25.68 -16.24
C ASP A 72 -0.62 -25.68 -17.67
N ILE A 73 -1.80 -25.09 -17.90
CA ILE A 73 -2.32 -24.84 -19.25
C ILE A 73 -1.56 -23.69 -19.91
N ILE A 74 -1.36 -22.57 -19.20
CA ILE A 74 -0.67 -21.38 -19.71
C ILE A 74 0.76 -21.71 -20.18
N LYS A 75 1.49 -22.58 -19.47
CA LYS A 75 2.84 -23.03 -19.86
C LYS A 75 2.93 -23.62 -21.28
N LYS A 76 1.79 -24.08 -21.84
CA LYS A 76 1.72 -24.67 -23.19
C LYS A 76 1.43 -23.64 -24.27
N ILE A 77 1.15 -22.39 -23.90
CA ILE A 77 0.84 -21.29 -24.81
C ILE A 77 2.08 -20.39 -24.91
N PRO A 78 2.78 -20.37 -26.06
CA PRO A 78 3.94 -19.51 -26.25
C PRO A 78 3.60 -18.04 -26.04
N ASP A 79 4.54 -17.28 -25.48
CA ASP A 79 4.47 -15.82 -25.29
C ASP A 79 3.19 -15.32 -24.59
N PHE A 80 2.51 -16.18 -23.82
CA PHE A 80 1.23 -15.85 -23.19
C PHE A 80 1.31 -14.59 -22.33
N TRP A 81 2.29 -14.50 -21.42
CA TRP A 81 2.39 -13.37 -20.49
C TRP A 81 2.80 -12.08 -21.18
N LEU A 82 3.70 -12.14 -22.17
CA LEU A 82 4.03 -11.00 -23.03
C LEU A 82 2.76 -10.49 -23.74
N THR A 83 2.03 -11.39 -24.39
CA THR A 83 0.80 -11.05 -25.12
C THR A 83 -0.26 -10.47 -24.19
N ALA A 84 -0.42 -11.05 -22.99
CA ALA A 84 -1.38 -10.60 -21.99
C ALA A 84 -1.05 -9.18 -21.50
N PHE A 85 0.23 -8.88 -21.22
CA PHE A 85 0.66 -7.54 -20.82
C PHE A 85 0.46 -6.51 -21.94
N LEU A 86 0.92 -6.81 -23.16
CA LEU A 86 0.77 -5.92 -24.32
C LEU A 86 -0.70 -5.64 -24.66
N SER A 87 -1.59 -6.60 -24.40
CA SER A 87 -3.03 -6.44 -24.64
C SER A 87 -3.73 -5.62 -23.54
N HIS A 88 -3.08 -5.39 -22.39
CA HIS A 88 -3.68 -4.69 -21.27
C HIS A 88 -3.48 -3.16 -21.42
N PRO A 89 -4.56 -2.35 -21.40
CA PRO A 89 -4.49 -0.92 -21.73
C PRO A 89 -3.49 -0.09 -20.92
N ALA A 90 -3.26 -0.45 -19.65
CA ALA A 90 -2.34 0.28 -18.77
C ALA A 90 -0.95 -0.38 -18.64
N LEU A 91 -0.80 -1.66 -19.02
CA LEU A 91 0.47 -2.37 -18.83
C LEU A 91 1.26 -2.51 -20.13
N GLY A 92 0.58 -2.49 -21.29
CA GLY A 92 1.24 -2.61 -22.58
C GLY A 92 2.21 -1.46 -22.85
N ASP A 93 1.82 -0.24 -22.47
CA ASP A 93 2.64 0.96 -22.63
C ASP A 93 3.84 1.04 -21.66
N LEU A 94 3.93 0.12 -20.69
CA LEU A 94 5.05 0.06 -19.73
C LEU A 94 6.23 -0.77 -20.26
N LEU A 95 6.06 -1.52 -21.34
CA LEU A 95 7.10 -2.41 -21.87
C LEU A 95 7.81 -1.78 -23.05
N THR A 96 9.10 -1.48 -22.88
CA THR A 96 9.98 -1.11 -23.99
C THR A 96 10.22 -2.30 -24.93
N GLU A 97 10.77 -2.05 -26.12
CA GLU A 97 11.12 -3.13 -27.07
C GLU A 97 12.09 -4.16 -26.44
N GLU A 98 13.04 -3.70 -25.60
CA GLU A 98 13.97 -4.57 -24.89
C GLU A 98 13.27 -5.39 -23.80
N ASP A 99 12.34 -4.78 -23.04
CA ASP A 99 11.56 -5.48 -22.02
C ASP A 99 10.73 -6.61 -22.64
N GLN A 100 10.18 -6.38 -23.84
CA GLN A 100 9.40 -7.39 -24.55
C GLN A 100 10.23 -8.64 -24.87
N GLU A 101 11.51 -8.49 -25.24
CA GLU A 101 12.41 -9.62 -25.45
C GLU A 101 12.69 -10.39 -24.15
N ILE A 102 12.84 -9.70 -23.02
CA ILE A 102 12.96 -10.34 -21.70
C ILE A 102 11.67 -11.07 -21.33
N PHE A 103 10.51 -10.47 -21.61
CA PHE A 103 9.18 -11.03 -21.29
C PHE A 103 8.88 -12.34 -22.04
N LYS A 104 9.50 -12.60 -23.20
CA LYS A 104 9.43 -13.92 -23.88
C LYS A 104 9.95 -15.06 -23.02
N HIS A 105 10.80 -14.76 -22.04
CA HIS A 105 11.35 -15.75 -21.12
C HIS A 105 10.48 -15.99 -19.88
N ILE A 106 9.36 -15.27 -19.68
CA ILE A 106 8.44 -15.48 -18.55
C ILE A 106 7.68 -16.79 -18.74
N THR A 107 7.82 -17.67 -17.75
CA THR A 107 7.13 -18.97 -17.69
C THR A 107 5.85 -18.91 -16.87
N SER A 108 5.83 -18.09 -15.83
CA SER A 108 4.66 -17.89 -14.98
C SER A 108 4.74 -16.55 -14.25
N LEU A 109 3.56 -15.99 -14.00
CA LEU A 109 3.35 -14.86 -13.12
C LEU A 109 2.41 -15.32 -12.00
N GLU A 110 2.85 -15.10 -10.77
CA GLU A 110 2.16 -15.51 -9.55
C GLU A 110 1.88 -14.29 -8.70
N VAL A 111 0.66 -14.21 -8.18
CA VAL A 111 0.27 -13.23 -7.18
C VAL A 111 -0.21 -14.03 -5.98
N GLU A 112 0.53 -13.96 -4.88
CA GLU A 112 0.25 -14.71 -3.67
C GLU A 112 0.02 -13.74 -2.52
N ASP A 113 -1.21 -13.77 -1.99
CA ASP A 113 -1.53 -13.07 -0.74
C ASP A 113 -0.84 -13.77 0.44
N PHE A 114 -0.51 -13.01 1.48
CA PHE A 114 0.01 -13.56 2.72
C PHE A 114 -1.06 -14.36 3.46
N LYS A 115 -0.64 -15.20 4.42
CA LYS A 115 -1.60 -15.99 5.23
C LYS A 115 -2.59 -15.08 5.98
N ASP A 116 -2.07 -13.98 6.49
CA ASP A 116 -2.88 -12.85 6.90
C ASP A 116 -3.04 -11.93 5.69
N LEU A 117 -4.23 -11.94 5.08
CA LEU A 117 -4.50 -11.22 3.83
C LEU A 117 -4.40 -9.71 3.97
N LYS A 118 -4.57 -9.20 5.21
CA LYS A 118 -4.39 -7.77 5.51
C LYS A 118 -2.94 -7.37 5.58
N SER A 119 -2.02 -8.33 5.77
CA SER A 119 -0.60 -8.05 5.97
C SER A 119 0.19 -7.88 4.67
N GLY A 120 -0.37 -8.22 3.50
CA GLY A 120 0.28 -7.98 2.22
C GLY A 120 0.18 -9.09 1.19
N TYR A 121 0.90 -8.90 0.08
CA TYR A 121 0.99 -9.85 -1.02
C TYR A 121 2.34 -9.77 -1.72
N SER A 122 2.64 -10.77 -2.53
CA SER A 122 3.82 -10.80 -3.38
C SER A 122 3.46 -11.09 -4.83
N ILE A 123 4.21 -10.46 -5.74
CA ILE A 123 4.11 -10.66 -7.18
C ILE A 123 5.43 -11.26 -7.65
N THR A 124 5.38 -12.47 -8.19
CA THR A 124 6.55 -13.25 -8.62
C THR A 124 6.48 -13.55 -10.11
N PHE A 125 7.50 -13.10 -10.83
CA PHE A 125 7.76 -13.42 -12.23
C PHE A 125 8.80 -14.53 -12.28
N ASN A 126 8.46 -15.68 -12.86
CA ASN A 126 9.37 -16.81 -13.02
C ASN A 126 9.86 -16.89 -14.46
N PHE A 127 11.17 -17.06 -14.65
CA PHE A 127 11.84 -17.02 -15.94
C PHE A 127 12.52 -18.35 -16.28
N ASN A 128 12.52 -18.68 -17.57
CA ASN A 128 13.48 -19.62 -18.12
C ASN A 128 14.90 -19.02 -18.09
N PRO A 129 15.96 -19.85 -18.19
CA PRO A 129 17.30 -19.35 -18.46
C PRO A 129 17.28 -18.40 -19.67
N ASN A 130 17.83 -17.20 -19.48
CA ASN A 130 17.77 -16.11 -20.45
C ASN A 130 19.13 -15.38 -20.53
N PRO A 131 19.41 -14.62 -21.60
CA PRO A 131 20.71 -13.95 -21.78
C PRO A 131 20.88 -12.67 -20.95
N TYR A 132 19.85 -12.18 -20.27
CA TYR A 132 19.82 -10.84 -19.66
C TYR A 132 20.26 -10.81 -18.20
N PHE A 133 19.80 -11.76 -17.39
CA PHE A 133 20.16 -11.86 -15.97
C PHE A 133 20.29 -13.32 -15.51
N GLU A 134 20.84 -13.50 -14.30
CA GLU A 134 21.04 -14.83 -13.70
C GLU A 134 19.81 -15.37 -12.96
N ASP A 135 18.95 -14.48 -12.47
CA ASP A 135 17.80 -14.84 -11.64
C ASP A 135 16.78 -15.67 -12.41
N SER A 136 16.29 -16.76 -11.79
CA SER A 136 15.17 -17.53 -12.31
C SER A 136 13.81 -17.01 -11.85
N LYS A 137 13.80 -16.09 -10.88
CA LYS A 137 12.61 -15.45 -10.34
C LYS A 137 12.88 -14.02 -9.92
N LEU A 138 11.95 -13.12 -10.23
CA LEU A 138 11.92 -11.75 -9.73
C LEU A 138 10.65 -11.57 -8.92
N THR A 139 10.78 -11.27 -7.64
CA THR A 139 9.66 -11.07 -6.71
C THR A 139 9.65 -9.65 -6.18
N LYS A 140 8.48 -9.03 -6.18
CA LYS A 140 8.22 -7.78 -5.47
C LYS A 140 7.09 -8.01 -4.46
N THR A 141 7.34 -7.62 -3.22
CA THR A 141 6.51 -7.92 -2.06
C THR A 141 6.08 -6.62 -1.41
N PHE A 142 4.78 -6.52 -1.16
CA PHE A 142 4.14 -5.41 -0.46
C PHE A 142 3.68 -5.92 0.90
N THR A 143 4.17 -5.33 1.97
CA THR A 143 3.80 -5.67 3.35
C THR A 143 3.14 -4.47 3.98
N PHE A 144 1.92 -4.65 4.46
CA PHE A 144 1.12 -3.60 5.08
C PHE A 144 1.27 -3.67 6.61
N HIS A 145 1.52 -2.52 7.21
CA HIS A 145 1.63 -2.30 8.65
C HIS A 145 0.82 -1.06 9.01
N ASP A 146 0.49 -0.89 10.29
CA ASP A 146 -0.26 0.28 10.77
C ASP A 146 0.48 1.60 10.48
N GLU A 147 1.82 1.56 10.48
CA GLU A 147 2.69 2.71 10.19
C GLU A 147 2.92 2.96 8.69
N GLY A 148 2.42 2.08 7.80
CA GLY A 148 2.54 2.24 6.35
C GLY A 148 2.83 0.95 5.58
N THR A 149 3.25 1.11 4.32
CA THR A 149 3.55 -0.02 3.42
C THR A 149 5.05 -0.19 3.22
N LYS A 150 5.59 -1.34 3.64
CA LYS A 150 6.95 -1.74 3.34
C LYS A 150 6.99 -2.48 2.01
N ILE A 151 7.85 -2.03 1.09
CA ILE A 151 8.05 -2.67 -0.22
C ILE A 151 9.43 -3.31 -0.24
N THR A 152 9.51 -4.57 -0.68
CA THR A 152 10.80 -5.24 -0.92
C THR A 152 10.79 -5.86 -2.32
N ALA A 153 11.92 -5.87 -2.99
CA ALA A 153 12.03 -6.38 -4.35
C ALA A 153 13.33 -7.15 -4.57
N THR A 154 13.31 -8.08 -5.52
CA THR A 154 14.50 -8.83 -5.93
C THR A 154 15.46 -7.90 -6.66
N GLN A 155 16.69 -7.79 -6.16
CA GLN A 155 17.75 -7.07 -6.87
C GLN A 155 18.24 -7.91 -8.05
N ILE A 156 18.01 -7.41 -9.27
CA ILE A 156 18.29 -8.13 -10.51
C ILE A 156 19.80 -8.25 -10.73
N LYS A 157 20.27 -9.47 -10.97
CA LYS A 157 21.66 -9.79 -11.29
C LYS A 157 21.86 -9.81 -12.80
N TRP A 158 21.99 -8.62 -13.37
CA TRP A 158 22.23 -8.43 -14.80
C TRP A 158 23.54 -9.09 -15.24
N LYS A 159 23.50 -9.75 -16.40
CA LYS A 159 24.68 -10.30 -17.07
C LYS A 159 25.48 -9.17 -17.73
N GLU A 160 26.74 -9.47 -18.04
CA GLU A 160 27.67 -8.51 -18.62
C GLU A 160 27.09 -7.87 -19.90
N GLY A 161 27.04 -6.54 -19.92
CA GLY A 161 26.52 -5.75 -21.04
C GLY A 161 24.99 -5.67 -21.17
N MET A 162 24.22 -6.31 -20.27
CA MET A 162 22.75 -6.37 -20.31
C MET A 162 22.06 -5.55 -19.21
N GLY A 163 22.83 -4.87 -18.36
CA GLY A 163 22.28 -4.07 -17.27
C GLY A 163 21.70 -2.73 -17.74
N LEU A 164 20.70 -2.25 -17.00
CA LEU A 164 20.10 -0.93 -17.23
C LEU A 164 21.18 0.18 -17.21
N PRO A 165 21.16 1.15 -18.15
CA PRO A 165 22.08 2.30 -18.16
C PRO A 165 22.03 3.14 -16.87
N ASN A 166 21.00 2.95 -16.03
CA ASN A 166 20.72 3.75 -14.84
C ASN A 166 21.23 3.13 -13.53
N GLY A 167 21.94 2.00 -13.57
CA GLY A 167 22.50 1.33 -12.38
C GLY A 167 23.99 1.62 -12.09
N VAL A 168 24.68 2.33 -12.98
CA VAL A 168 26.05 2.80 -12.76
C VAL A 168 25.99 4.29 -12.45
N ASN A 169 26.54 4.69 -11.31
CA ASN A 169 26.63 6.08 -10.87
C ASN A 169 27.56 6.87 -11.82
N HIS A 170 27.07 7.23 -13.00
CA HIS A 170 27.73 8.17 -13.89
C HIS A 170 27.29 9.58 -13.52
N GLU A 171 28.24 10.31 -12.94
CA GLU A 171 28.15 11.74 -12.64
C GLU A 171 27.47 12.48 -13.80
N LYS A 172 26.36 13.16 -13.47
CA LYS A 172 25.56 13.95 -14.41
C LYS A 172 26.44 14.99 -15.10
N LYS A 173 26.82 14.76 -16.35
CA LYS A 173 27.24 15.82 -17.28
C LYS A 173 26.13 16.06 -18.29
N GLY A 174 25.55 17.24 -18.18
CA GLY A 174 24.39 17.67 -18.93
C GLY A 174 24.62 17.63 -20.43
N TYR A 175 23.83 16.79 -21.09
CA TYR A 175 23.31 17.01 -22.43
C TYR A 175 21.85 16.62 -22.42
N LYS A 176 21.04 17.39 -23.16
CA LYS A 176 19.57 17.32 -23.27
C LYS A 176 19.06 15.88 -23.10
N ARG A 177 18.21 15.65 -22.09
CA ARG A 177 17.54 14.36 -21.88
C ARG A 177 16.73 14.03 -23.12
N GLN A 178 17.25 13.12 -23.95
CA GLN A 178 16.36 12.22 -24.67
C GLN A 178 15.64 11.43 -23.59
N LEU A 179 14.32 11.37 -23.66
CA LEU A 179 13.50 10.57 -22.75
C LEU A 179 13.93 9.12 -23.00
N ALA A 180 14.88 8.61 -22.20
CA ALA A 180 15.14 7.18 -22.20
C ALA A 180 13.83 6.54 -21.76
N GLU A 181 13.24 5.73 -22.63
CA GLU A 181 12.08 4.92 -22.28
C GLU A 181 12.47 4.14 -21.02
N GLU A 182 11.74 4.37 -19.94
CA GLU A 182 12.06 3.77 -18.66
C GLU A 182 11.68 2.29 -18.72
N SER A 183 12.67 1.40 -18.61
CA SER A 183 12.44 -0.05 -18.63
C SER A 183 11.53 -0.48 -17.48
N PHE A 184 10.61 -1.40 -17.74
CA PHE A 184 9.75 -2.02 -16.73
C PHE A 184 10.54 -2.54 -15.51
N PHE A 185 11.78 -3.02 -15.73
CA PHE A 185 12.58 -3.63 -14.67
C PHE A 185 13.12 -2.62 -13.64
N THR A 186 13.02 -1.30 -13.87
CA THR A 186 13.25 -0.29 -12.82
C THR A 186 12.24 -0.38 -11.69
N TRP A 187 11.06 -0.97 -11.93
CA TRP A 187 10.07 -1.23 -10.89
C TRP A 187 10.62 -2.11 -9.75
N PHE A 188 11.64 -2.93 -9.99
CA PHE A 188 12.29 -3.72 -8.94
C PHE A 188 13.34 -2.92 -8.13
N THR A 189 13.73 -1.72 -8.57
CA THR A 189 14.66 -0.85 -7.84
C THR A 189 13.97 0.15 -6.91
N ASP A 190 12.71 0.48 -7.19
CA ASP A 190 11.94 1.50 -6.43
C ASP A 190 11.54 1.06 -5.01
N ALA A 191 11.89 -0.16 -4.60
CA ALA A 191 11.56 -0.69 -3.28
C ALA A 191 12.28 0.02 -2.11
N HIS A 192 13.23 0.92 -2.39
CA HIS A 192 14.06 1.59 -1.38
C HIS A 192 13.70 3.06 -1.11
N GLN A 193 12.62 3.62 -1.68
CA GLN A 193 12.40 5.08 -1.70
C GLN A 193 11.24 5.65 -0.87
N LYS A 194 10.76 4.97 0.18
CA LYS A 194 9.76 5.59 1.09
C LYS A 194 10.07 5.40 2.56
N ASP A 195 11.17 6.01 3.01
CA ASP A 195 11.34 6.42 4.41
C ASP A 195 11.17 7.96 4.58
N ASP A 196 10.98 8.72 3.50
CA ASP A 196 10.68 10.16 3.59
C ASP A 196 9.16 10.35 3.72
N MET A 197 8.67 10.16 4.93
CA MET A 197 7.36 10.65 5.37
C MET A 197 7.42 12.19 5.41
N ASP A 198 7.07 12.83 4.30
CA ASP A 198 6.61 14.23 4.35
C ASP A 198 5.37 14.27 5.25
N GLU A 199 5.53 14.85 6.43
CA GLU A 199 4.47 15.23 7.35
C GLU A 199 3.38 15.99 6.58
N ILE A 200 2.27 15.32 6.30
CA ILE A 200 1.06 16.00 5.85
C ILE A 200 0.54 16.77 7.05
N HIS A 201 0.85 18.07 7.09
CA HIS A 201 0.18 19.03 7.95
C HIS A 201 -1.33 18.95 7.67
N ASP A 202 -2.05 18.52 8.69
CA ASP A 202 -3.50 18.52 8.76
C ASP A 202 -4.01 19.97 8.86
N GLU A 203 -4.14 20.63 7.72
CA GLU A 203 -4.90 21.88 7.58
C GLU A 203 -5.90 21.72 6.42
N HIS A 204 -7.15 21.39 6.75
CA HIS A 204 -8.32 22.23 6.45
C HIS A 204 -9.63 21.42 6.53
N TYR A 205 -10.38 21.62 7.62
CA TYR A 205 -11.83 21.67 7.54
C TYR A 205 -12.27 23.11 7.81
N ARG A 206 -12.95 23.71 6.82
CA ARG A 206 -13.84 24.85 6.97
C ARG A 206 -15.27 24.35 6.90
#